data_AF-A0A1F3VC46-F1
#
_entry.id   AF-A0A1F3VC46-F1
#
_cell.length_a   1.000
_cell.length_b   1.000
_cell.length_c   1.000
_cell.angle_alpha   90.00
_cell.angle_beta   90.00
_cell.angle_gamma   90.00
#
_symmetry.space_group_name_H-M   'P 1'
#
loop_
_entity.id
_entity.type
_entity.pdbx_description
1 polymer ?
#
loop_
_entity_poly.entity_id
_entity_poly.type
_entity_poly.pdbx_seq_one_letter_code
_entity_poly.pdbx_strand_id
1 'polypeptide(L)'
;MQDKTLNFKDSNSDKACGKEGIFKIPDHGGGMDSKIEKEYTYFQYHKDLNIPIFIKLSLAEFEIDMVSFLNEICFAQLAGNENKKIEDQVKDKSKIKVLRFSEATPAVAQNIHFFNEGDLYGLESISYKKNYKIYRYKGIAIGIFSVGAKEWELGCFSNFGVSANQLACFTVINRFLSWAMSPSGVVGFWGVPVDEGVVVMNQQDSKGEAVFFDLYKNVVYTLDGVKKVGPNFVIMRLDRVLRSRNIKMSSSELASFLAVNCCYFDTDGLSLPIRQMIRTISLNISGLVHPKENFKPRTDLSL
;
A
#
# COMPACT_ATOMS: atom_id res chain seq x y z
N MET A 1 59.93 18.87 1.63
CA MET A 1 58.66 19.19 2.30
C MET A 1 57.62 18.21 1.77
N GLN A 2 57.11 17.36 2.68
CA GLN A 2 55.94 16.50 2.49
C GLN A 2 54.74 17.40 2.07
N ASP A 3 53.67 16.95 1.40
CA ASP A 3 53.01 15.67 1.49
C ASP A 3 51.96 15.51 0.35
N LYS A 4 51.76 14.26 -0.05
CA LYS A 4 50.52 13.61 -0.54
C LYS A 4 49.79 14.06 -1.82
N THR A 5 50.15 13.34 -2.89
CA THR A 5 49.22 12.72 -3.84
C THR A 5 48.22 11.80 -3.12
N LEU A 6 46.93 11.86 -3.45
CA LEU A 6 45.96 10.84 -3.06
C LEU A 6 45.17 10.36 -4.29
N ASN A 7 45.51 9.13 -4.67
CA ASN A 7 44.80 8.29 -5.62
C ASN A 7 43.40 7.96 -5.08
N PHE A 8 42.37 8.17 -5.89
CA PHE A 8 41.10 7.47 -5.74
C PHE A 8 41.26 6.07 -6.32
N LYS A 9 41.42 5.08 -5.44
CA LYS A 9 41.15 3.67 -5.71
C LYS A 9 39.90 3.27 -4.95
N ASP A 10 39.01 2.60 -5.67
CA ASP A 10 37.82 1.93 -5.16
C ASP A 10 38.12 1.08 -3.92
N SER A 11 37.26 1.20 -2.91
CA SER A 11 37.09 0.15 -1.92
C SER A 11 35.69 0.22 -1.28
N ASN A 12 34.92 -0.85 -1.52
CA ASN A 12 33.88 -1.41 -0.65
C ASN A 12 32.79 -0.50 -0.10
N SER A 13 31.63 -0.49 -0.77
CA SER A 13 30.33 -0.18 -0.16
C SER A 13 29.37 -1.38 -0.05
N ASP A 14 29.84 -2.61 -0.29
CA ASP A 14 29.04 -3.85 -0.20
C ASP A 14 29.16 -4.60 1.14
N LYS A 15 29.30 -3.87 2.26
CA LYS A 15 29.25 -4.46 3.61
C LYS A 15 28.54 -3.56 4.63
N ALA A 16 27.23 -3.40 4.46
CA ALA A 16 26.36 -2.87 5.52
C ALA A 16 24.91 -3.35 5.35
N CYS A 17 24.71 -4.65 5.16
CA CYS A 17 23.46 -5.30 5.57
C CYS A 17 23.87 -6.51 6.39
N GLY A 18 24.27 -6.22 7.63
CA GLY A 18 24.53 -7.24 8.64
C GLY A 18 23.29 -8.11 8.77
N LYS A 19 23.48 -9.41 8.59
CA LYS A 19 22.56 -10.46 8.99
C LYS A 19 22.41 -10.44 10.51
N GLU A 20 21.64 -9.49 11.02
CA GLU A 20 21.08 -9.55 12.37
C GLU A 20 19.59 -9.23 12.22
N GLY A 21 18.76 -10.28 12.28
CA GLY A 21 17.32 -10.16 12.25
C GLY A 21 16.85 -9.36 13.45
N ILE A 22 16.34 -8.17 13.20
CA ILE A 22 15.72 -7.32 14.20
C ILE A 22 14.23 -7.71 14.17
N PHE A 23 13.82 -8.53 15.15
CA PHE A 23 12.63 -9.39 15.23
C PHE A 23 12.78 -10.78 14.61
N LYS A 24 13.52 -11.64 15.30
CA LYS A 24 12.98 -13.00 15.51
C LYS A 24 11.92 -12.88 16.61
N ILE A 25 10.70 -13.32 16.30
CA ILE A 25 9.78 -13.80 17.33
C ILE A 25 10.57 -14.86 18.13
N PRO A 26 10.69 -14.75 19.46
CA PRO A 26 11.45 -15.73 20.22
C PRO A 26 10.73 -17.08 20.21
N ASP A 27 11.34 -18.08 19.59
CA ASP A 27 11.05 -19.50 19.86
C ASP A 27 11.57 -19.81 21.26
N HIS A 28 10.68 -19.84 22.24
CA HIS A 28 10.96 -20.42 23.54
C HIS A 28 10.39 -21.85 23.57
N GLY A 29 11.21 -22.79 23.13
CA GLY A 29 10.95 -24.22 23.23
C GLY A 29 12.16 -25.01 22.75
N GLY A 30 13.07 -25.35 23.67
CA GLY A 30 14.15 -26.31 23.40
C GLY A 30 13.54 -27.69 23.17
N GLY A 31 13.28 -28.01 21.91
CA GLY A 31 12.86 -29.31 21.41
C GLY A 31 13.57 -29.53 20.09
N MET A 32 14.03 -30.76 19.87
CA MET A 32 14.74 -31.20 18.67
C MET A 32 13.73 -31.30 17.51
N ASP A 33 13.18 -30.17 17.08
CA ASP A 33 12.18 -30.10 16.02
C ASP A 33 12.88 -29.98 14.67
N SER A 34 12.65 -30.99 13.82
CA SER A 34 12.87 -30.89 12.39
C SER A 34 12.27 -29.58 11.89
N LYS A 35 13.10 -28.67 11.34
CA LYS A 35 12.62 -27.46 10.69
C LYS A 35 11.70 -27.86 9.53
N ILE A 36 10.39 -27.86 9.78
CA ILE A 36 9.40 -27.91 8.72
C ILE A 36 9.60 -26.60 7.96
N GLU A 37 10.14 -26.67 6.74
CA GLU A 37 10.21 -25.51 5.86
C GLU A 37 8.79 -25.03 5.61
N LYS A 38 8.48 -23.81 6.05
CA LYS A 38 7.18 -23.20 5.80
C LYS A 38 7.04 -22.97 4.28
N GLU A 39 6.00 -23.56 3.70
CA GLU A 39 5.67 -23.35 2.29
C GLU A 39 4.99 -21.99 2.12
N TYR A 40 5.61 -21.10 1.36
CA TYR A 40 5.08 -19.77 1.07
C TYR A 40 4.47 -19.71 -0.33
N THR A 41 3.33 -19.02 -0.40
CA THR A 41 2.65 -18.67 -1.65
C THR A 41 2.85 -17.18 -1.93
N TYR A 42 3.09 -16.85 -3.20
CA TYR A 42 3.17 -15.47 -3.66
C TYR A 42 1.90 -15.07 -4.41
N PHE A 43 1.51 -13.82 -4.25
CA PHE A 43 0.45 -13.16 -4.99
C PHE A 43 1.01 -11.89 -5.63
N GLN A 44 0.66 -11.61 -6.88
CA GLN A 44 1.13 -10.43 -7.61
C GLN A 44 0.00 -9.44 -7.86
N TYR A 45 0.23 -8.17 -7.53
CA TYR A 45 -0.72 -7.09 -7.78
C TYR A 45 -0.83 -6.83 -9.29
N HIS A 46 -2.07 -6.83 -9.82
CA HIS A 46 -2.35 -6.73 -11.26
C HIS A 46 -1.38 -7.56 -12.12
N LYS A 47 -1.38 -8.88 -11.92
CA LYS A 47 -0.48 -9.83 -12.59
C LYS A 47 -0.38 -9.61 -14.10
N ASP A 48 -1.49 -9.34 -14.78
CA ASP A 48 -1.55 -9.11 -16.24
C ASP A 48 -0.75 -7.88 -16.71
N LEU A 49 -0.52 -6.92 -15.82
CA LEU A 49 0.26 -5.71 -16.09
C LEU A 49 1.71 -5.84 -15.64
N ASN A 50 2.07 -6.98 -15.05
CA ASN A 50 3.38 -7.29 -14.51
C ASN A 50 3.89 -6.20 -13.53
N ILE A 51 3.02 -5.73 -12.61
CA ILE A 51 3.45 -4.79 -11.57
C ILE A 51 4.34 -5.57 -10.57
N PRO A 52 5.57 -5.09 -10.26
CA PRO A 52 6.53 -5.83 -9.45
C PRO A 52 6.26 -5.69 -7.93
N ILE A 53 4.99 -5.89 -7.53
CA ILE A 53 4.53 -5.79 -6.15
C ILE A 53 3.85 -7.10 -5.78
N PHE A 54 4.30 -7.68 -4.68
CA PHE A 54 3.90 -9.01 -4.26
C PHE A 54 3.49 -9.04 -2.80
N ILE A 55 2.60 -9.98 -2.50
CA ILE A 55 2.31 -10.44 -1.15
C ILE A 55 2.85 -11.87 -1.02
N LYS A 56 3.53 -12.16 0.10
CA LYS A 56 4.05 -13.47 0.45
C LYS A 56 3.39 -13.94 1.74
N LEU A 57 2.75 -15.12 1.75
CA LEU A 57 2.18 -15.68 2.97
C LEU A 57 2.15 -17.21 2.98
N SER A 58 2.07 -17.79 4.17
CA SER A 58 1.74 -19.21 4.36
C SER A 58 0.23 -19.32 4.48
N LEU A 59 -0.43 -19.94 3.49
CA LEU A 59 -1.90 -20.07 3.49
C LEU A 59 -2.43 -20.90 4.66
N ALA A 60 -1.60 -21.77 5.25
CA ALA A 60 -1.96 -22.58 6.41
C ALA A 60 -2.15 -21.76 7.71
N GLU A 61 -1.65 -20.52 7.75
CA GLU A 61 -1.73 -19.64 8.93
C GLU A 61 -2.95 -18.70 8.91
N PHE A 62 -3.72 -18.69 7.83
CA PHE A 62 -4.82 -17.74 7.63
C PHE A 62 -6.10 -18.46 7.25
N GLU A 63 -7.23 -17.79 7.51
CA GLU A 63 -8.54 -18.30 7.12
C GLU A 63 -8.71 -18.35 5.59
N ILE A 64 -9.63 -19.19 5.13
CA ILE A 64 -9.85 -19.45 3.68
C ILE A 64 -10.22 -18.18 2.90
N ASP A 65 -10.88 -17.23 3.55
CA ASP A 65 -11.31 -15.96 2.96
C ASP A 65 -10.14 -15.06 2.54
N MET A 66 -8.93 -15.30 3.06
CA MET A 66 -7.75 -14.51 2.74
C MET A 66 -7.44 -14.51 1.24
N VAL A 67 -7.60 -15.65 0.55
CA VAL A 67 -7.36 -15.74 -0.90
C VAL A 67 -8.41 -14.92 -1.67
N SER A 68 -9.68 -15.03 -1.27
CA SER A 68 -10.78 -14.26 -1.87
C SER A 68 -10.58 -12.76 -1.68
N PHE A 69 -10.19 -12.33 -0.47
CA PHE A 69 -9.84 -10.95 -0.17
C PHE A 69 -8.68 -10.46 -1.04
N LEU A 70 -7.58 -11.21 -1.16
CA LEU A 70 -6.45 -10.83 -2.01
C LEU A 70 -6.86 -10.71 -3.50
N ASN A 71 -7.69 -11.63 -4.00
CA ASN A 71 -8.20 -11.53 -5.36
C ASN A 71 -9.08 -10.28 -5.55
N GLU A 72 -9.91 -9.94 -4.56
CA GLU A 72 -10.73 -8.72 -4.55
C GLU A 72 -9.88 -7.46 -4.69
N ILE A 73 -8.72 -7.39 -4.03
CA ILE A 73 -7.73 -6.29 -4.19
C ILE A 73 -6.75 -6.49 -5.35
N CYS A 74 -7.13 -7.26 -6.36
CA CYS A 74 -6.35 -7.50 -7.59
C CYS A 74 -4.98 -8.16 -7.38
N PHE A 75 -4.78 -8.89 -6.29
CA PHE A 75 -3.62 -9.75 -6.08
C PHE A 75 -3.94 -11.17 -6.55
N ALA A 76 -3.33 -11.59 -7.66
CA ALA A 76 -3.53 -12.92 -8.21
C ALA A 76 -2.45 -13.89 -7.72
N GLN A 77 -2.85 -15.10 -7.34
CA GLN A 77 -1.93 -16.16 -6.92
C GLN A 77 -0.96 -16.54 -8.05
N LEU A 78 0.30 -16.75 -7.68
CA LEU A 78 1.34 -17.26 -8.58
C LEU A 78 1.42 -18.79 -8.50
N ALA A 79 1.73 -19.42 -9.63
CA ALA A 79 1.97 -20.85 -9.68
C ALA A 79 3.33 -21.20 -9.02
N GLY A 80 3.49 -22.44 -8.54
CA GLY A 80 4.69 -22.84 -7.79
C GLY A 80 6.02 -22.66 -8.54
N ASN A 81 6.02 -22.75 -9.87
CA ASN A 81 7.19 -22.47 -10.69
C ASN A 81 7.52 -20.97 -10.81
N GLU A 82 6.51 -20.09 -10.69
CA GLU A 82 6.67 -18.63 -10.65
C GLU A 82 7.23 -18.19 -9.28
N ASN A 83 6.81 -18.82 -8.18
CA ASN A 83 7.27 -18.50 -6.82
C ASN A 83 8.80 -18.52 -6.71
N LYS A 84 9.45 -19.58 -7.21
CA LYS A 84 10.93 -19.70 -7.18
C LYS A 84 11.62 -18.58 -7.95
N LYS A 85 11.07 -18.20 -9.12
CA LYS A 85 11.62 -17.10 -9.92
C LYS A 85 11.56 -15.78 -9.17
N ILE A 86 10.45 -15.52 -8.47
CA ILE A 86 10.31 -14.30 -7.66
C ILE A 86 11.29 -14.31 -6.49
N GLU A 87 11.48 -15.44 -5.81
CA GLU A 87 12.45 -15.55 -4.72
C GLU A 87 13.88 -15.22 -5.16
N ASP A 88 14.28 -15.62 -6.36
CA ASP A 88 15.58 -15.28 -6.92
C ASP A 88 15.64 -13.81 -7.35
N GLN A 89 14.59 -13.28 -7.99
CA GLN A 89 14.53 -11.87 -8.37
C GLN A 89 14.55 -10.91 -7.17
N VAL A 90 13.99 -11.31 -6.02
CA VAL A 90 14.03 -10.51 -4.79
C VAL A 90 15.47 -10.38 -4.27
N LYS A 91 16.30 -11.41 -4.43
CA LYS A 91 17.73 -11.38 -4.06
C LYS A 91 18.51 -10.42 -4.96
N ASP A 92 18.20 -10.39 -6.25
CA ASP A 92 18.84 -9.52 -7.25
C ASP A 92 18.46 -8.04 -7.14
N LYS A 93 19.17 -7.10 -7.79
CA LYS A 93 18.91 -5.64 -7.75
C LYS A 93 17.61 -5.19 -8.46
N SER A 94 16.56 -6.00 -8.45
CA SER A 94 15.25 -5.70 -9.03
C SER A 94 14.49 -4.64 -8.23
N LYS A 95 13.55 -3.93 -8.88
CA LYS A 95 12.65 -2.93 -8.28
C LYS A 95 11.46 -3.58 -7.54
N ILE A 96 11.60 -4.84 -7.12
CA ILE A 96 10.52 -5.61 -6.52
C ILE A 96 10.22 -5.12 -5.09
N LYS A 97 8.93 -5.10 -4.75
CA LYS A 97 8.43 -4.92 -3.39
C LYS A 97 7.61 -6.12 -2.97
N VAL A 98 7.89 -6.65 -1.78
CA VAL A 98 7.20 -7.80 -1.19
C VAL A 98 6.68 -7.41 0.18
N LEU A 99 5.40 -7.65 0.45
CA LEU A 99 4.85 -7.63 1.80
C LEU A 99 4.68 -9.07 2.29
N ARG A 100 5.45 -9.45 3.31
CA ARG A 100 5.36 -10.77 3.93
C ARG A 100 4.36 -10.74 5.08
N PHE A 101 3.31 -11.52 4.99
CA PHE A 101 2.38 -11.71 6.10
C PHE A 101 2.91 -12.80 7.03
N SER A 102 2.73 -12.57 8.32
CA SER A 102 2.95 -13.55 9.38
C SER A 102 1.78 -13.49 10.35
N GLU A 103 1.31 -14.63 10.82
CA GLU A 103 0.35 -14.64 11.94
C GLU A 103 0.98 -13.97 13.18
N ALA A 104 0.18 -13.12 13.83
CA ALA A 104 0.61 -12.37 15.00
C ALA A 104 0.83 -13.30 16.18
N THR A 105 2.08 -13.39 16.65
CA THR A 105 2.40 -14.09 17.89
C THR A 105 1.84 -13.34 19.10
N PRO A 106 1.77 -13.96 20.29
CA PRO A 106 1.22 -13.30 21.47
C PRO A 106 1.84 -11.93 21.77
N ALA A 107 3.17 -11.77 21.56
CA ALA A 107 3.84 -10.50 21.71
C ALA A 107 3.41 -9.47 20.65
N VAL A 108 3.25 -9.89 19.39
CA VAL A 108 2.79 -9.02 18.30
C VAL A 108 1.32 -8.64 18.51
N ALA A 109 0.47 -9.59 18.88
CA ALA A 109 -0.95 -9.38 19.20
C ALA A 109 -1.15 -8.36 20.33
N GLN A 110 -0.35 -8.45 21.40
CA GLN A 110 -0.35 -7.44 22.46
C GLN A 110 -0.05 -6.04 21.91
N ASN A 111 0.95 -5.89 21.04
CA ASN A 111 1.27 -4.60 20.41
C ASN A 111 0.17 -4.11 19.45
N ILE A 112 -0.52 -5.01 18.75
CA ILE A 112 -1.66 -4.65 17.89
C ILE A 112 -2.79 -4.03 18.73
N HIS A 113 -3.06 -4.56 19.92
CA HIS A 113 -4.11 -4.04 20.80
C HIS A 113 -3.68 -2.90 21.72
N PHE A 114 -2.38 -2.81 22.04
CA PHE A 114 -1.85 -1.87 23.03
C PHE A 114 -2.24 -0.42 22.73
N PHE A 115 -2.73 0.32 23.72
CA PHE A 115 -3.06 1.71 23.53
C PHE A 115 -1.80 2.56 23.30
N ASN A 116 -1.74 3.32 22.22
CA ASN A 116 -0.69 4.30 21.97
C ASN A 116 -1.30 5.71 21.96
N GLU A 117 -0.52 6.75 22.29
CA GLU A 117 -0.95 8.15 22.23
C GLU A 117 -1.48 8.54 20.85
N GLY A 118 -0.90 7.94 19.78
CA GLY A 118 -1.38 8.12 18.41
C GLY A 118 -2.84 7.68 18.19
N ASP A 119 -3.37 6.79 19.03
CA ASP A 119 -4.74 6.31 18.95
C ASP A 119 -5.77 7.42 19.21
N LEU A 120 -5.36 8.54 19.83
CA LEU A 120 -6.21 9.72 20.04
C LEU A 120 -6.61 10.40 18.72
N TYR A 121 -5.85 10.19 17.64
CA TYR A 121 -6.05 10.84 16.34
C TYR A 121 -6.62 9.89 15.28
N GLY A 122 -6.78 8.60 15.60
CA GLY A 122 -7.32 7.59 14.69
C GLY A 122 -6.78 6.19 15.00
N LEU A 123 -7.24 5.20 14.24
CA LEU A 123 -6.79 3.81 14.42
C LEU A 123 -5.42 3.53 13.79
N GLU A 124 -4.95 4.41 12.90
CA GLU A 124 -3.68 4.30 12.20
C GLU A 124 -2.60 5.12 12.90
N SER A 125 -1.39 4.55 13.02
CA SER A 125 -0.23 5.28 13.49
C SER A 125 1.05 4.80 12.81
N ILE A 126 2.05 5.69 12.72
CA ILE A 126 3.40 5.35 12.32
C ILE A 126 4.36 5.79 13.42
N SER A 127 5.27 4.90 13.80
CA SER A 127 6.37 5.22 14.71
C SER A 127 7.71 4.90 14.06
N TYR A 128 8.76 5.58 14.52
CA TYR A 128 10.10 5.44 13.98
C TYR A 128 10.99 4.64 14.91
N LYS A 129 11.78 3.76 14.30
CA LYS A 129 13.00 3.22 14.87
C LYS A 129 14.14 3.59 13.93
N LYS A 130 15.39 3.51 14.41
CA LYS A 130 16.57 4.09 13.73
C LYS A 130 16.60 3.88 12.21
N ASN A 131 16.27 2.67 11.73
CA ASN A 131 16.40 2.30 10.31
C ASN A 131 15.09 1.84 9.64
N TYR A 132 13.96 1.89 10.35
CA TYR A 132 12.68 1.39 9.86
C TYR A 132 11.50 2.10 10.51
N LYS A 133 10.35 2.07 9.83
CA LYS A 133 9.08 2.57 10.30
C LYS A 133 8.21 1.41 10.75
N ILE A 134 7.41 1.63 11.77
CA ILE A 134 6.40 0.71 12.25
C ILE A 134 5.04 1.36 12.00
N TYR A 135 4.30 0.81 11.04
CA TYR A 135 2.90 1.14 10.83
C TYR A 135 2.04 0.26 11.73
N ARG A 136 0.96 0.81 12.28
CA ARG A 136 -0.01 0.05 13.06
C ARG A 136 -1.41 0.50 12.70
N TYR A 137 -2.28 -0.49 12.47
CA TYR A 137 -3.72 -0.32 12.50
C TYR A 137 -4.25 -1.04 13.75
N LYS A 138 -4.72 -0.26 14.72
CA LYS A 138 -5.15 -0.75 16.03
C LYS A 138 -6.17 -1.89 15.91
N GLY A 139 -5.89 -3.00 16.59
CA GLY A 139 -6.75 -4.17 16.61
C GLY A 139 -6.71 -5.06 15.36
N ILE A 140 -5.93 -4.69 14.33
CA ILE A 140 -5.93 -5.38 13.03
C ILE A 140 -4.54 -5.87 12.65
N ALA A 141 -3.56 -4.96 12.56
CA ALA A 141 -2.24 -5.32 12.06
C ALA A 141 -1.13 -4.36 12.51
N ILE A 142 0.10 -4.86 12.49
CA ILE A 142 1.32 -4.07 12.66
C ILE A 142 2.32 -4.42 11.54
N GLY A 143 2.82 -3.40 10.85
CA GLY A 143 3.72 -3.54 9.73
C GLY A 143 5.08 -2.92 10.02
N ILE A 144 6.16 -3.61 9.66
CA ILE A 144 7.52 -3.10 9.73
C ILE A 144 8.02 -2.89 8.31
N PHE A 145 8.43 -1.67 8.00
CA PHE A 145 8.87 -1.34 6.66
C PHE A 145 10.01 -0.32 6.64
N SER A 146 10.77 -0.34 5.55
CA SER A 146 11.74 0.68 5.21
C SER A 146 11.67 0.92 3.71
N VAL A 147 11.60 2.19 3.30
CA VAL A 147 11.42 2.54 1.87
C VAL A 147 12.50 1.91 0.98
N GLY A 148 13.73 1.77 1.48
CA GLY A 148 14.83 1.12 0.77
C GLY A 148 14.79 -0.41 0.77
N ALA A 149 14.08 -1.03 1.71
CA ALA A 149 13.97 -2.49 1.78
C ALA A 149 13.02 -3.03 0.70
N LYS A 150 13.34 -4.19 0.14
CA LYS A 150 12.48 -4.88 -0.84
C LYS A 150 11.37 -5.67 -0.16
N GLU A 151 11.67 -6.27 0.98
CA GLU A 151 10.73 -7.07 1.75
C GLU A 151 10.36 -6.34 3.03
N TRP A 152 9.06 -6.18 3.25
CA TRP A 152 8.43 -5.64 4.44
C TRP A 152 7.63 -6.74 5.13
N GLU A 153 7.31 -6.54 6.40
CA GLU A 153 6.63 -7.55 7.20
C GLU A 153 5.33 -6.99 7.77
N LEU A 154 4.28 -7.80 7.76
CA LEU A 154 2.98 -7.51 8.37
C LEU A 154 2.63 -8.64 9.35
N GLY A 155 2.55 -8.30 10.62
CA GLY A 155 1.96 -9.15 11.66
C GLY A 155 0.47 -8.85 11.77
N CYS A 156 -0.38 -9.86 11.63
CA CYS A 156 -1.84 -9.71 11.72
C CYS A 156 -2.49 -11.01 12.22
N PHE A 157 -3.74 -10.95 12.65
CA PHE A 157 -4.48 -12.14 13.08
C PHE A 157 -4.84 -13.04 11.88
N SER A 158 -5.07 -14.33 12.14
CA SER A 158 -5.43 -15.32 11.12
C SER A 158 -6.74 -14.99 10.38
N ASN A 159 -7.63 -14.21 11.00
CA ASN A 159 -8.86 -13.68 10.41
C ASN A 159 -8.67 -12.38 9.60
N PHE A 160 -7.45 -12.02 9.21
CA PHE A 160 -7.24 -10.89 8.30
C PHE A 160 -7.87 -11.20 6.94
N GLY A 161 -8.67 -10.26 6.41
CA GLY A 161 -9.38 -10.41 5.14
C GLY A 161 -10.85 -10.82 5.26
N VAL A 162 -11.33 -11.19 6.46
CA VAL A 162 -12.75 -11.47 6.69
C VAL A 162 -13.62 -10.23 6.55
N SER A 163 -14.87 -10.39 6.12
CA SER A 163 -15.79 -9.27 5.84
C SER A 163 -16.02 -8.34 7.04
N ALA A 164 -15.96 -8.86 8.27
CA ALA A 164 -16.12 -8.06 9.49
C ALA A 164 -15.05 -6.96 9.65
N ASN A 165 -13.86 -7.17 9.09
CA ASN A 165 -12.71 -6.27 9.19
C ASN A 165 -12.31 -5.66 7.84
N GLN A 166 -13.15 -5.82 6.81
CA GLN A 166 -12.80 -5.57 5.42
C GLN A 166 -12.23 -4.16 5.19
N LEU A 167 -12.88 -3.12 5.72
CA LEU A 167 -12.43 -1.73 5.62
C LEU A 167 -11.01 -1.53 6.16
N ALA A 168 -10.69 -2.13 7.31
CA ALA A 168 -9.38 -2.03 7.91
C ALA A 168 -8.33 -2.82 7.12
N CYS A 169 -8.68 -4.02 6.65
CA CYS A 169 -7.81 -4.82 5.79
C CYS A 169 -7.49 -4.09 4.48
N PHE A 170 -8.50 -3.55 3.78
CA PHE A 170 -8.30 -2.69 2.61
C PHE A 170 -7.37 -1.52 2.92
N THR A 171 -7.60 -0.85 4.05
CA THR A 171 -6.77 0.28 4.47
C THR A 171 -5.31 -0.12 4.58
N VAL A 172 -5.00 -1.18 5.34
CA VAL A 172 -3.64 -1.67 5.56
C VAL A 172 -2.94 -1.98 4.24
N ILE A 173 -3.63 -2.65 3.31
CA ILE A 173 -3.02 -3.01 2.02
C ILE A 173 -2.88 -1.79 1.10
N ASN A 174 -3.84 -0.89 1.08
CA ASN A 174 -3.74 0.34 0.28
C ASN A 174 -2.66 1.30 0.81
N ARG A 175 -2.37 1.30 2.13
CA ARG A 175 -1.19 1.99 2.67
C ARG A 175 0.10 1.36 2.14
N PHE A 176 0.22 0.03 2.20
CA PHE A 176 1.35 -0.69 1.64
C PHE A 176 1.57 -0.36 0.15
N LEU A 177 0.53 -0.50 -0.67
CA LEU A 177 0.54 -0.20 -2.09
C LEU A 177 0.97 1.25 -2.35
N SER A 178 0.44 2.20 -1.58
CA SER A 178 0.80 3.62 -1.72
C SER A 178 2.28 3.88 -1.44
N TRP A 179 2.89 3.21 -0.46
CA TRP A 179 4.32 3.36 -0.21
C TRP A 179 5.15 2.65 -1.29
N ALA A 180 4.78 1.42 -1.65
CA ALA A 180 5.50 0.56 -2.58
C ALA A 180 5.53 1.13 -4.00
N MET A 181 4.44 1.76 -4.46
CA MET A 181 4.33 2.30 -5.82
C MET A 181 4.84 3.74 -5.96
N SER A 182 4.94 4.50 -4.86
CA SER A 182 5.39 5.89 -4.90
C SER A 182 6.75 6.12 -5.60
N PRO A 183 7.79 5.27 -5.45
CA PRO A 183 9.06 5.46 -6.15
C PRO A 183 8.95 5.23 -7.67
N SER A 184 7.86 4.62 -8.13
CA SER A 184 7.57 4.35 -9.53
C SER A 184 6.66 5.42 -10.16
N GLY A 185 6.44 6.56 -9.49
CA GLY A 185 5.63 7.65 -10.02
C GLY A 185 4.12 7.41 -9.94
N VAL A 186 3.70 6.61 -8.97
CA VAL A 186 2.27 6.32 -8.74
C VAL A 186 1.81 6.98 -7.45
N VAL A 187 0.64 7.61 -7.46
CA VAL A 187 0.01 8.20 -6.27
C VAL A 187 -1.41 7.66 -6.09
N GLY A 188 -1.72 7.25 -4.85
CA GLY A 188 -3.04 6.71 -4.48
C GLY A 188 -3.94 7.74 -3.82
N PHE A 189 -5.23 7.68 -4.12
CA PHE A 189 -6.27 8.44 -3.44
C PHE A 189 -7.42 7.52 -3.03
N TRP A 190 -8.01 7.78 -1.86
CA TRP A 190 -9.25 7.11 -1.48
C TRP A 190 -10.36 7.55 -2.42
N GLY A 191 -11.05 6.59 -3.03
CA GLY A 191 -12.02 6.89 -4.07
C GLY A 191 -12.39 5.69 -4.90
N VAL A 192 -13.36 5.89 -5.78
CA VAL A 192 -13.93 4.85 -6.64
C VAL A 192 -13.90 5.30 -8.11
N PRO A 193 -13.65 4.38 -9.07
CA PRO A 193 -13.83 4.66 -10.48
C PRO A 193 -15.29 4.95 -10.84
N VAL A 194 -15.47 5.79 -11.85
CA VAL A 194 -16.73 6.02 -12.57
C VAL A 194 -16.44 6.10 -14.07
N ASP A 195 -17.45 6.13 -14.94
CA ASP A 195 -17.27 6.12 -16.39
C ASP A 195 -16.46 7.32 -16.91
N GLU A 196 -16.66 8.52 -16.37
CA GLU A 196 -15.96 9.73 -16.82
C GLU A 196 -14.62 9.95 -16.10
N GLY A 197 -14.33 9.21 -15.03
CA GLY A 197 -13.12 9.46 -14.25
C GLY A 197 -13.10 8.73 -12.91
N VAL A 198 -12.86 9.47 -11.83
CA VAL A 198 -12.88 8.94 -10.46
C VAL A 198 -13.60 9.90 -9.53
N VAL A 199 -14.26 9.34 -8.51
CA VAL A 199 -14.78 10.10 -7.38
C VAL A 199 -13.83 9.91 -6.20
N VAL A 200 -13.14 10.97 -5.81
CA VAL A 200 -12.26 10.97 -4.64
C VAL A 200 -13.07 11.37 -3.41
N MET A 201 -12.83 10.68 -2.30
CA MET A 201 -13.53 10.89 -1.03
C MET A 201 -12.64 10.43 0.12
N ASN A 202 -13.11 10.51 1.36
CA ASN A 202 -12.35 9.96 2.48
C ASN A 202 -12.43 8.42 2.49
N GLN A 203 -11.52 7.79 3.23
CA GLN A 203 -11.42 6.33 3.36
C GLN A 203 -12.74 5.64 3.79
N GLN A 204 -13.51 6.27 4.67
CA GLN A 204 -14.76 5.70 5.18
C GLN A 204 -15.85 5.71 4.10
N ASP A 205 -15.99 6.84 3.41
CA ASP A 205 -16.94 7.01 2.32
C ASP A 205 -16.59 6.11 1.12
N SER A 206 -15.29 5.87 0.86
CA SER A 206 -14.85 4.93 -0.20
C SER A 206 -14.89 3.47 0.23
N LYS A 207 -15.31 3.16 1.46
CA LYS A 207 -15.25 1.82 2.06
C LYS A 207 -13.85 1.17 1.97
N GLY A 208 -12.80 1.99 2.03
CA GLY A 208 -11.42 1.55 1.94
C GLY A 208 -10.90 1.36 0.52
N GLU A 209 -11.73 1.57 -0.51
CA GLU A 209 -11.27 1.54 -1.90
C GLU A 209 -10.33 2.70 -2.20
N ALA A 210 -9.30 2.42 -3.01
CA ALA A 210 -8.32 3.38 -3.49
C ALA A 210 -8.13 3.27 -5.00
N VAL A 211 -7.83 4.42 -5.62
CA VAL A 211 -7.45 4.53 -7.02
C VAL A 211 -6.01 5.02 -7.11
N PHE A 212 -5.19 4.37 -7.94
CA PHE A 212 -3.77 4.65 -8.06
C PHE A 212 -3.42 5.21 -9.44
N PHE A 213 -3.04 6.48 -9.49
CA PHE A 213 -2.65 7.17 -10.71
C PHE A 213 -1.18 6.92 -11.03
N ASP A 214 -0.92 6.24 -12.14
CA ASP A 214 0.40 6.10 -12.73
C ASP A 214 0.63 7.24 -13.73
N LEU A 215 1.43 8.22 -13.31
CA LEU A 215 1.68 9.44 -14.07
C LEU A 215 2.55 9.21 -15.31
N TYR A 216 3.39 8.18 -15.30
CA TYR A 216 4.25 7.87 -16.45
C TYR A 216 3.48 7.13 -17.54
N LYS A 217 2.58 6.23 -17.15
CA LYS A 217 1.75 5.47 -18.08
C LYS A 217 0.42 6.15 -18.42
N ASN A 218 0.06 7.20 -17.69
CA ASN A 218 -1.20 7.93 -17.82
C ASN A 218 -2.42 7.00 -17.69
N VAL A 219 -2.39 6.14 -16.67
CA VAL A 219 -3.45 5.20 -16.32
C VAL A 219 -3.81 5.30 -14.84
N VAL A 220 -4.98 4.78 -14.49
CA VAL A 220 -5.44 4.60 -13.11
C VAL A 220 -5.66 3.11 -12.87
N TYR A 221 -5.03 2.57 -11.82
CA TYR A 221 -5.29 1.24 -11.31
C TYR A 221 -6.40 1.31 -10.25
N THR A 222 -7.39 0.43 -10.36
CA THR A 222 -8.58 0.37 -9.53
C THR A 222 -8.96 -1.09 -9.29
N LEU A 223 -9.93 -1.36 -8.40
CA LEU A 223 -10.43 -2.71 -8.20
C LEU A 223 -11.08 -3.31 -9.48
N ASP A 224 -11.61 -2.46 -10.36
CA ASP A 224 -12.18 -2.86 -11.66
C ASP A 224 -11.12 -3.08 -12.75
N GLY A 225 -9.84 -2.94 -12.41
CA GLY A 225 -8.72 -3.01 -13.34
C GLY A 225 -8.20 -1.63 -13.73
N VAL A 226 -7.78 -1.50 -15.00
CA VAL A 226 -6.99 -0.36 -15.48
C VAL A 226 -7.79 0.54 -16.38
N LYS A 227 -7.78 1.83 -16.09
CA LYS A 227 -8.42 2.86 -16.91
C LYS A 227 -7.39 3.85 -17.45
N LYS A 228 -7.44 4.15 -18.76
CA LYS A 228 -6.62 5.21 -19.34
C LYS A 228 -7.14 6.59 -18.93
N VAL A 229 -6.24 7.51 -18.61
CA VAL A 229 -6.57 8.90 -18.34
C VAL A 229 -6.63 9.65 -19.68
N GLY A 230 -7.84 9.74 -20.23
CA GLY A 230 -8.10 10.48 -21.48
C GLY A 230 -8.30 11.99 -21.27
N PRO A 231 -8.51 12.75 -22.36
CA PRO A 231 -8.73 14.21 -22.30
C PRO A 231 -9.97 14.63 -21.47
N ASN A 232 -10.99 13.77 -21.44
CA ASN A 232 -12.23 14.00 -20.72
C ASN A 232 -12.23 13.38 -19.32
N PHE A 233 -11.09 12.85 -18.86
CA PHE A 233 -11.00 12.26 -17.55
C PHE A 233 -11.16 13.34 -16.47
N VAL A 234 -12.04 13.11 -15.50
CA VAL A 234 -12.33 14.07 -14.42
C VAL A 234 -12.12 13.48 -13.03
N ILE A 235 -11.67 14.31 -12.10
CA ILE A 235 -11.64 13.98 -10.67
C ILE A 235 -12.81 14.70 -10.01
N MET A 236 -13.73 13.92 -9.45
CA MET A 236 -14.94 14.45 -8.83
C MET A 236 -14.81 14.46 -7.30
N ARG A 237 -15.31 15.54 -6.69
CA ARG A 237 -15.60 15.64 -5.26
C ARG A 237 -17.11 15.69 -5.08
N LEU A 238 -17.67 14.81 -4.27
CA LEU A 238 -19.11 14.87 -3.97
C LEU A 238 -19.40 15.96 -2.95
N ASP A 239 -20.46 16.73 -3.20
CA ASP A 239 -20.94 17.77 -2.29
C ASP A 239 -22.43 17.56 -1.98
N ARG A 240 -22.80 17.68 -0.70
CA ARG A 240 -24.17 17.43 -0.22
C ARG A 240 -25.09 18.64 -0.38
N VAL A 241 -24.53 19.84 -0.50
CA VAL A 241 -25.26 21.11 -0.57
C VAL A 241 -25.48 21.51 -2.02
N LEU A 242 -24.52 21.21 -2.90
CA LEU A 242 -24.61 21.49 -4.31
C LEU A 242 -25.75 20.70 -4.96
N ARG A 243 -26.60 21.41 -5.72
CA ARG A 243 -27.71 20.82 -6.48
C ARG A 243 -27.58 21.15 -7.96
N SER A 244 -28.08 20.23 -8.80
CA SER A 244 -28.34 20.41 -10.24
C SER A 244 -27.16 20.69 -11.19
N ARG A 245 -25.98 21.15 -10.73
CA ARG A 245 -24.85 21.45 -11.62
C ARG A 245 -23.49 21.08 -11.03
N ASN A 246 -22.53 20.83 -11.91
CA ASN A 246 -21.12 20.66 -11.55
C ASN A 246 -20.43 22.02 -11.43
N ILE A 247 -19.51 22.16 -10.48
CA ILE A 247 -18.64 23.34 -10.33
C ILE A 247 -17.21 22.91 -10.60
N LYS A 248 -16.50 23.63 -11.48
CA LYS A 248 -15.09 23.35 -11.75
C LYS A 248 -14.23 23.81 -10.58
N MET A 249 -13.38 22.91 -10.08
CA MET A 249 -12.36 23.23 -9.10
C MET A 249 -11.20 23.96 -9.76
N SER A 250 -10.60 24.93 -9.05
CA SER A 250 -9.31 25.46 -9.46
C SER A 250 -8.20 24.40 -9.27
N SER A 251 -7.05 24.57 -9.92
CA SER A 251 -5.93 23.63 -9.76
C SER A 251 -5.36 23.63 -8.34
N SER A 252 -5.40 24.76 -7.63
CA SER A 252 -4.99 24.82 -6.22
C SER A 252 -6.00 24.12 -5.31
N GLU A 253 -7.30 24.32 -5.54
CA GLU A 253 -8.36 23.64 -4.80
C GLU A 253 -8.28 22.12 -5.00
N LEU A 254 -8.12 21.66 -6.24
CA LEU A 254 -7.96 20.25 -6.54
C LEU A 254 -6.71 19.66 -5.88
N ALA A 255 -5.57 20.37 -5.93
CA ALA A 255 -4.35 19.92 -5.26
C ALA A 255 -4.54 19.76 -3.74
N SER A 256 -5.15 20.74 -3.08
CA SER A 256 -5.44 20.69 -1.65
C SER A 256 -6.40 19.55 -1.31
N PHE A 257 -7.45 19.38 -2.11
CA PHE A 257 -8.42 18.29 -1.95
C PHE A 257 -7.77 16.91 -2.09
N LEU A 258 -6.94 16.71 -3.11
CA LEU A 258 -6.21 15.46 -3.34
C LEU A 258 -5.19 15.18 -2.23
N ALA A 259 -4.51 16.20 -1.72
CA ALA A 259 -3.55 16.04 -0.63
C ALA A 259 -4.19 15.47 0.64
N VAL A 260 -5.41 15.91 0.98
CA VAL A 260 -6.14 15.43 2.16
C VAL A 260 -6.68 14.01 1.98
N ASN A 261 -7.01 13.61 0.75
CA ASN A 261 -7.57 12.29 0.44
C ASN A 261 -6.54 11.30 -0.10
N CYS A 262 -5.25 11.56 0.11
CA CYS A 262 -4.18 10.69 -0.35
C CYS A 262 -4.05 9.43 0.52
N CYS A 263 -3.77 8.29 -0.12
CA CYS A 263 -3.48 7.03 0.57
C CYS A 263 -2.07 7.00 1.19
N TYR A 264 -1.18 7.91 0.77
CA TYR A 264 0.17 7.97 1.33
C TYR A 264 0.11 8.47 2.78
N PHE A 265 0.64 7.68 3.71
CA PHE A 265 0.61 8.01 5.14
C PHE A 265 2.02 8.04 5.70
N ASP A 266 2.37 9.13 6.36
CA ASP A 266 3.67 9.31 6.98
C ASP A 266 3.57 10.36 8.10
N THR A 267 4.48 10.32 9.08
CA THR A 267 4.46 11.30 10.19
C THR A 267 4.90 12.68 9.74
N ASP A 268 5.75 12.75 8.73
CA ASP A 268 6.28 14.01 8.20
C ASP A 268 5.32 14.60 7.15
N GLY A 269 4.14 13.99 6.98
CA GLY A 269 3.17 14.29 5.95
C GLY A 269 3.58 13.76 4.58
N LEU A 270 3.03 14.37 3.53
CA LEU A 270 3.30 13.95 2.16
C LEU A 270 4.74 14.28 1.77
N SER A 271 5.50 13.29 1.28
CA SER A 271 6.86 13.51 0.79
C SER A 271 6.89 14.44 -0.43
N LEU A 272 8.04 15.06 -0.72
CA LEU A 272 8.18 15.96 -1.87
C LEU A 272 7.74 15.32 -3.21
N PRO A 273 8.13 14.07 -3.54
CA PRO A 273 7.66 13.41 -4.76
C PRO A 273 6.15 13.27 -4.82
N ILE A 274 5.49 12.90 -3.71
CA ILE A 274 4.02 12.78 -3.64
C ILE A 274 3.36 14.13 -3.91
N ARG A 275 3.85 15.21 -3.29
CA ARG A 275 3.32 16.57 -3.53
C ARG A 275 3.49 17.01 -4.97
N GLN A 276 4.62 16.69 -5.61
CA GLN A 276 4.85 16.97 -7.02
C GLN A 276 3.88 16.19 -7.92
N MET A 277 3.66 14.91 -7.64
CA MET A 277 2.69 14.09 -8.37
C MET A 277 1.26 14.63 -8.26
N ILE A 278 0.83 14.99 -7.05
CA ILE A 278 -0.47 15.64 -6.82
C ILE A 278 -0.56 16.95 -7.59
N ARG A 279 0.50 17.76 -7.58
CA ARG A 279 0.53 19.01 -8.34
C ARG A 279 0.39 18.76 -9.84
N THR A 280 1.09 17.77 -10.39
CA THR A 280 0.97 17.38 -11.81
C THR A 280 -0.44 16.96 -12.15
N ILE A 281 -1.07 16.11 -11.34
CA ILE A 281 -2.48 15.72 -11.52
C ILE A 281 -3.38 16.96 -11.53
N SER A 282 -3.21 17.84 -10.55
CA SER A 282 -4.07 19.02 -10.40
C SER A 282 -3.98 20.04 -11.54
N LEU A 283 -2.87 20.02 -12.30
CA LEU A 283 -2.66 20.91 -13.45
C LEU A 283 -3.18 20.32 -14.76
N ASN A 284 -3.18 18.99 -14.89
CA ASN A 284 -3.46 18.31 -16.15
C ASN A 284 -4.85 17.65 -16.20
N ILE A 285 -5.48 17.39 -15.05
CA ILE A 285 -6.79 16.74 -14.97
C ILE A 285 -7.82 17.71 -14.41
N SER A 286 -9.02 17.70 -14.98
CA SER A 286 -10.09 18.59 -14.54
C SER A 286 -10.72 18.09 -13.23
N GLY A 287 -10.78 18.97 -12.23
CA GLY A 287 -11.49 18.74 -10.98
C GLY A 287 -12.92 19.28 -11.03
N LEU A 288 -13.90 18.51 -10.56
CA LEU A 288 -15.31 18.92 -10.50
C LEU A 288 -15.90 18.66 -9.12
N VAL A 289 -16.61 19.63 -8.56
CA VAL A 289 -17.55 19.40 -7.45
C VAL A 289 -18.87 18.93 -8.06
N HIS A 290 -19.34 17.75 -7.64
CA HIS A 290 -20.50 17.07 -8.18
C HIS A 290 -21.59 16.90 -7.10
N PRO A 291 -22.89 17.13 -7.42
CA PRO A 291 -23.99 16.89 -6.48
C PRO A 291 -24.04 15.43 -6.01
N LYS A 292 -23.97 15.20 -4.70
CA LYS A 292 -24.02 13.83 -4.13
C LYS A 292 -25.33 13.10 -4.48
N GLU A 293 -26.43 13.83 -4.63
CA GLU A 293 -27.75 13.28 -4.98
C GLU A 293 -27.78 12.61 -6.37
N ASN A 294 -26.91 13.04 -7.29
CA ASN A 294 -26.84 12.51 -8.65
C ASN A 294 -25.81 11.38 -8.77
N PHE A 295 -24.98 11.19 -7.74
CA PHE A 295 -24.01 10.12 -7.72
C PHE A 295 -24.70 8.79 -7.43
N LYS A 296 -24.57 7.86 -8.36
CA LYS A 296 -24.94 6.46 -8.16
C LYS A 296 -23.64 5.69 -7.90
N PRO A 297 -23.39 5.23 -6.66
CA PRO A 297 -22.33 4.25 -6.43
C PRO A 297 -22.57 3.03 -7.32
N ARG A 298 -21.54 2.20 -7.52
CA ARG A 298 -21.73 0.85 -8.09
C ARG A 298 -22.95 0.25 -7.41
N THR A 299 -24.00 0.02 -8.20
CA THR A 299 -25.11 -0.82 -7.75
C THR A 299 -24.48 -2.19 -7.66
N ASP A 300 -24.52 -2.85 -6.50
CA ASP A 300 -23.93 -4.17 -6.32
C ASP A 300 -24.31 -5.07 -7.50
N LEU A 301 -23.37 -5.27 -8.42
CA LEU A 301 -23.47 -6.26 -9.49
C LEU A 301 -23.08 -7.62 -8.90
N SER A 302 -23.73 -7.98 -7.78
CA SER A 302 -23.81 -9.36 -7.35
C SER A 302 -24.82 -10.08 -8.24
N LEU A 303 -24.35 -10.41 -9.45
CA LEU A 303 -24.95 -11.42 -10.33
C LEU A 303 -24.09 -12.68 -10.29
#